data_AF-A0A7J4JQ58-F1
#
_entry.id   AF-A0A7J4JQ58-F1
#
_cell.length_a   1.000
_cell.length_b   1.000
_cell.length_c   1.000
_cell.angle_alpha   90.00
_cell.angle_beta   90.00
_cell.angle_gamma   90.00
#
_symmetry.space_group_name_H-M   'P 1'
#
loop_
_entity.id
_entity.type
_entity.pdbx_description
1 polymer ?
#
loop_
_entity_poly.entity_id
_entity_poly.type
_entity_poly.pdbx_seq_one_letter_code
_entity_poly.pdbx_strand_id
1 'polypeptide(L)' 'MLIYFYDLKTRLKDYNRIKRRFYYDLKKSRLSTYPWRTKSVLIVEDLAEGMADRFFMRYKRHVEVYKARATSIEEIF' A
#
# COMPACT_ATOMS: atom_id res chain seq x y z
N MET A 1 -12.36 1.56 -8.89
CA MET A 1 -10.91 1.42 -8.59
C MET A 1 -10.59 2.20 -7.34
N LEU A 2 -9.65 1.69 -6.54
CA LEU A 2 -9.21 2.32 -5.29
C LEU A 2 -7.72 2.62 -5.36
N ILE A 3 -7.36 3.82 -4.92
CA ILE A 3 -5.98 4.26 -4.81
C ILE A 3 -5.67 4.41 -3.32
N TYR A 4 -4.66 3.67 -2.87
CA TYR A 4 -4.10 3.76 -1.53
C TYR A 4 -2.81 4.56 -1.60
N PHE A 5 -2.80 5.72 -0.95
CA PHE A 5 -1.59 6.51 -0.72
C PHE A 5 -1.08 6.16 0.67
N TYR A 6 0.16 5.71 0.78
CA TYR A 6 0.72 5.26 2.04
C TYR A 6 2.14 5.75 2.29
N ASP A 7 2.44 6.04 3.56
CA ASP A 7 3.77 6.44 4.02
C ASP A 7 4.14 5.70 5.31
N LEU A 8 5.39 5.24 5.38
CA LEU A 8 5.93 4.48 6.51
C LEU A 8 6.41 5.44 7.61
N LYS A 9 5.51 5.84 8.52
CA LYS A 9 5.87 6.64 9.70
C LYS A 9 6.29 5.74 10.86
N THR A 10 7.60 5.54 11.01
CA THR A 10 8.15 4.82 12.17
C THR A 10 9.45 5.45 12.66
N ARG A 11 9.81 5.16 13.92
CA ARG A 11 11.05 5.64 14.56
C ARG A 11 12.28 5.15 13.78
N LEU A 12 13.30 6.00 13.67
CA LEU A 12 14.56 5.76 12.94
C LEU A 12 15.18 4.39 13.23
N LYS A 13 15.22 3.98 14.51
CA LYS A 13 15.85 2.73 14.95
C LYS A 13 15.22 1.47 14.32
N ASP A 14 13.91 1.49 14.06
CA ASP A 14 13.16 0.34 13.54
C ASP A 14 12.75 0.49 12.07
N TYR A 15 13.00 1.65 11.48
CA TYR A 15 12.52 2.01 10.15
C TYR A 15 12.94 0.99 9.08
N ASN A 16 14.22 0.68 8.98
CA ASN A 16 14.71 -0.25 7.95
C ASN A 16 14.16 -1.67 8.12
N ARG A 17 13.96 -2.13 9.37
CA ARG A 17 13.39 -3.44 9.65
C ARG A 17 11.93 -3.53 9.24
N ILE A 18 11.13 -2.53 9.64
CA ILE A 18 9.71 -2.45 9.30
C ILE A 18 9.52 -2.28 7.80
N LYS A 19 10.30 -1.39 7.17
CA LYS A 19 10.31 -1.17 5.72
C LYS A 19 10.56 -2.46 4.95
N ARG A 20 11.61 -3.22 5.31
CA ARG A 20 11.93 -4.51 4.66
C ARG A 20 10.79 -5.51 4.83
N ARG A 21 10.23 -5.63 6.04
CA ARG A 21 9.11 -6.54 6.32
C ARG A 21 7.84 -6.14 5.54
N PHE A 22 7.52 -4.85 5.50
CA PHE A 22 6.38 -4.32 4.75
C PHE A 22 6.45 -4.71 3.27
N TYR A 23 7.57 -4.42 2.61
CA TYR A 23 7.72 -4.76 1.18
C TYR A 23 7.83 -6.26 0.93
N TYR A 24 8.42 -7.02 1.85
CA TYR A 24 8.44 -8.46 1.76
C TYR A 24 7.03 -9.05 1.83
N ASP A 25 6.22 -8.60 2.79
CA ASP A 25 4.85 -9.06 2.97
C ASP A 25 3.96 -8.60 1.80
N LEU A 26 4.15 -7.36 1.31
CA LEU A 26 3.45 -6.85 0.13
C LEU A 26 3.75 -7.72 -1.08
N LYS A 27 5.05 -8.00 -1.34
CA LYS A 27 5.52 -8.82 -2.45
C LYS A 27 5.02 -10.28 -2.36
N LYS A 28 4.83 -10.81 -1.14
CA LYS A 28 4.27 -12.15 -0.92
C LYS A 28 2.75 -12.21 -1.01
N SER A 29 2.06 -11.10 -0.88
CA SER A 29 0.60 -11.05 -0.96
C SER A 29 0.12 -11.03 -2.41
N ARG A 30 -1.17 -11.31 -2.63
CA ARG A 30 -1.80 -11.11 -3.95
C ARG A 30 -1.88 -9.62 -4.34
N LEU A 31 -1.65 -8.68 -3.41
CA LEU A 31 -1.55 -7.25 -3.74
C LEU A 31 -0.32 -6.93 -4.61
N SER A 32 0.67 -7.82 -4.66
CA SER A 32 1.85 -7.65 -5.52
C SER A 32 1.55 -7.68 -7.01
N THR A 33 0.40 -8.21 -7.43
CA THR A 33 -0.03 -8.23 -8.83
C THR A 33 -0.61 -6.89 -9.28
N TYR A 34 -0.95 -6.02 -8.33
CA TYR A 34 -1.50 -4.71 -8.60
C TYR A 34 -0.40 -3.66 -8.79
N PRO A 35 -0.66 -2.58 -9.55
CA PRO A 35 0.31 -1.49 -9.69
C PRO A 35 0.57 -0.83 -8.35
N TRP A 36 1.78 -1.01 -7.82
CA TRP A 36 2.27 -0.26 -6.66
C TRP A 36 3.44 0.63 -7.07
N ARG A 37 3.10 1.80 -7.62
CA ARG A 37 4.09 2.76 -8.12
C ARG A 37 4.78 3.44 -6.93
N THR A 38 6.06 3.77 -7.14
CA THR A 38 6.89 4.64 -6.28
C THR A 38 6.97 4.30 -4.78
N LYS A 39 6.65 3.06 -4.37
CA LYS A 39 6.70 2.64 -2.95
C LYS A 39 5.77 3.42 -2.02
N SER A 40 4.81 4.16 -2.57
CA SER A 40 3.90 5.04 -1.80
C SER A 40 2.46 4.98 -2.29
N VAL A 41 2.21 4.31 -3.43
CA VAL A 41 0.88 4.20 -4.02
C VAL A 41 0.60 2.74 -4.30
N LEU A 42 -0.61 2.28 -4.03
CA LEU A 42 -1.12 0.97 -4.42
C LEU A 42 -2.51 1.17 -5.05
N ILE A 43 -2.66 0.72 -6.30
CA ILE A 43 -3.91 0.85 -7.06
C ILE A 43 -4.56 -0.51 -7.17
N VAL A 44 -5.76 -0.68 -6.63
CA VAL A 44 -6.48 -1.96 -6.66
C VAL A 44 -7.86 -1.84 -7.26
N GLU A 45 -8.38 -2.96 -7.74
CA GLU A 45 -9.79 -3.10 -8.10
C GLU A 45 -10.66 -3.15 -6.84
N ASP A 46 -11.95 -2.81 -6.98
CA ASP A 46 -12.87 -2.72 -5.85
C ASP A 46 -13.04 -4.09 -5.14
N LEU A 47 -12.96 -5.20 -5.89
CA LEU A 47 -13.00 -6.56 -5.33
C LEU A 47 -11.83 -6.87 -4.39
N ALA A 48 -10.71 -6.17 -4.53
CA ALA A 48 -9.51 -6.37 -3.70
C ALA A 48 -9.44 -5.42 -2.49
N GLU A 49 -10.43 -4.53 -2.30
CA GLU A 49 -10.51 -3.58 -1.19
C GLU A 49 -10.28 -4.24 0.16
N GLY A 50 -11.03 -5.31 0.45
CA GLY A 50 -10.92 -6.01 1.73
C GLY A 50 -9.54 -6.65 1.97
N MET A 51 -8.81 -6.99 0.90
CA MET A 51 -7.44 -7.49 1.02
C MET A 51 -6.45 -6.35 1.33
N ALA A 52 -6.58 -5.23 0.62
CA ALA A 52 -5.76 -4.04 0.83
C ALA A 52 -5.97 -3.45 2.23
N ASP A 53 -7.23 -3.30 2.67
CA ASP A 53 -7.58 -2.80 4.00
C ASP A 53 -6.97 -3.68 5.09
N ARG A 54 -7.09 -5.02 4.98
CA ARG A 54 -6.46 -5.95 5.94
C ARG A 54 -4.94 -5.85 5.95
N PHE A 55 -4.31 -5.68 4.79
CA PHE A 55 -2.87 -5.52 4.69
C PHE A 55 -2.41 -4.26 5.44
N PHE A 56 -3.02 -3.09 5.17
CA PHE A 56 -2.65 -1.86 5.85
C PHE A 56 -3.00 -1.86 7.34
N MET A 57 -4.10 -2.51 7.74
CA MET A 57 -4.47 -2.65 9.15
C MET A 57 -3.41 -3.37 9.98
N ARG A 58 -2.68 -4.35 9.41
CA ARG A 58 -1.53 -5.01 10.06
C ARG A 58 -0.39 -4.04 10.37
N TYR A 59 -0.30 -2.95 9.61
CA TYR A 59 0.74 -1.93 9.72
C TYR A 59 0.23 -0.59 10.27
N LYS A 60 -0.99 -0.50 10.81
CA LYS A 60 -1.63 0.77 11.24
C LYS A 60 -0.82 1.64 12.22
N ARG A 61 0.13 1.05 12.95
CA ARG A 61 1.03 1.77 13.89
C ARG A 61 2.29 2.32 13.24
N HIS A 62 2.55 1.95 11.99
CA HIS A 62 3.80 2.19 11.28
C HIS A 62 3.59 2.75 9.87
N VAL A 63 2.35 2.75 9.39
CA VAL A 63 1.96 3.24 8.08
C VAL A 63 0.78 4.18 8.27
N GLU A 64 0.91 5.38 7.72
CA GLU A 64 -0.22 6.25 7.46
C GLU A 64 -0.75 5.92 6.07
N VAL A 65 -2.07 5.77 5.93
CA VAL A 65 -2.70 5.37 4.67
C VAL A 65 -3.97 6.18 4.42
N TYR A 66 -4.12 6.67 3.21
CA TYR A 66 -5.31 7.34 2.70
C TYR A 66 -5.86 6.54 1.53
N LYS A 67 -7.18 6.39 1.48
CA LYS A 67 -7.89 5.66 0.43
C LYS A 67 -8.75 6.65 -0.37
N ALA A 68 -8.60 6.66 -1.69
CA ALA A 68 -9.43 7.40 -2.61
C ALA A 68 -10.11 6.43 -3.59
N ARG A 69 -11.36 6.72 -3.97
CA ARG A 69 -12.05 6.01 -5.04
C ARG A 69 -11.93 6.83 -6.32
N ALA A 70 -11.46 6.18 -7.39
CA ALA A 70 -11.28 6.80 -8.69
C ALA A 70 -12.19 6.13 -9.73
N THR A 71 -12.80 6.95 -10.57
CA THR A 71 -13.62 6.50 -11.70
C THR A 71 -12.74 6.10 -12.88
N SER A 72 -11.67 6.86 -13.13
CA SER A 72 -10.66 6.58 -14.15
C SER A 72 -9.27 6.90 -13.61
N ILE A 73 -8.25 6.29 -14.20
CA ILE A 73 -6.84 6.58 -13.96
C ILE A 73 -6.17 6.72 -15.33
N GLU A 74 -5.45 7.81 -15.52
CA GLU A 74 -4.72 8.09 -16.75
C GLU A 74 -3.22 8.09 -16.46
N GLU A 75 -2.45 7.45 -17.34
CA GLU A 75 -1.00 7.51 -17.34
C GLU A 75 -0.55 8.57 -18.37
N ILE A 76 0.17 9.58 -17.91
CA ILE A 76 0.73 10.62 -18.77
C ILE A 76 2.17 10.23 -19.11
N PHE A 77 2.50 10.23 -20.41
CA PHE A 77 3.82 9.90 -20.95
C PHE A 77 4.62 11.16 -21.29
#